data_AF-A0A9W8U8Y6-F1
#
_entry.id   AF-A0A9W8U8Y6-F1
#
_cell.length_a   1.000
_cell.length_b   1.000
_cell.length_c   1.000
_cell.angle_alpha   90.00
_cell.angle_beta   90.00
_cell.angle_gamma   90.00
#
_symmetry.space_group_name_H-M   'P 1'
#
loop_
_entity.id
_entity.type
_entity.pdbx_description
1 polymer ?
#
loop_
_entity_poly.entity_id
_entity_poly.type
_entity_poly.pdbx_seq_one_letter_code
_entity_poly.pdbx_strand_id
1 'polypeptide(L)'
;MNTTQSTEDSGHSPQPQKEVNPNEGELIGIYGGMGFNPNTIVTDAPTERFRLTNIDVMSLVINRMIGTGIFDSPRTVMKGVRSPGIAILFWLCGCVYALTGAHVYIEYGLNVPRYVIEGVEQSVPRSGGDLHYLQYVFPWPRYKKGIVMLSGVLFGISFICIGNMAGNCIQCALRIVEAANPEKDARDLSESTIRGIAIVIAIFPCLIHAFSRRGGILLNNLLAFIKVFMLIFMIIATWAVAGGPSGLRRLSAWDNGNAPDPTVSSSEGKAYAQAFLSISK
;
A
#
# COMPACT_ATOMS: atom_id res chain seq x y z
N MET A 1 -54.41 20.67 -42.81
CA MET A 1 -55.05 21.12 -41.56
C MET A 1 -55.00 19.96 -40.58
N ASN A 2 -54.33 20.15 -39.42
CA ASN A 2 -54.64 19.67 -38.06
C ASN A 2 -55.55 18.43 -37.90
N THR A 3 -55.34 17.45 -37.00
CA THR A 3 -54.49 17.27 -35.80
C THR A 3 -54.81 15.87 -35.30
N THR A 4 -53.87 15.13 -34.69
CA THR A 4 -54.16 14.21 -33.57
C THR A 4 -52.87 13.86 -32.84
N GLN A 5 -52.93 13.96 -31.51
CA GLN A 5 -51.91 13.58 -30.52
C GLN A 5 -52.28 12.22 -29.88
N SER A 6 -51.47 11.75 -28.92
CA SER A 6 -51.58 10.58 -28.01
C SER A 6 -51.15 9.21 -28.59
N THR A 7 -50.41 8.29 -27.94
CA THR A 7 -49.78 8.17 -26.59
C THR A 7 -48.92 6.87 -26.59
N GLU A 8 -47.90 6.79 -25.71
CA GLU A 8 -47.39 5.59 -24.97
C GLU A 8 -46.83 4.38 -25.79
N ASP A 9 -45.87 3.55 -25.38
CA ASP A 9 -45.04 3.30 -24.21
C ASP A 9 -43.94 2.29 -24.66
N SER A 10 -42.95 2.04 -23.79
CA SER A 10 -42.19 0.80 -23.61
C SER A 10 -40.67 0.87 -23.82
N GLY A 11 -39.98 0.31 -22.83
CA GLY A 11 -38.61 0.59 -22.48
C GLY A 11 -37.54 0.07 -23.41
N HIS A 12 -36.37 0.71 -23.32
CA HIS A 12 -35.12 0.15 -23.79
C HIS A 12 -34.06 0.31 -22.72
N SER A 13 -33.70 -0.82 -22.11
CA SER A 13 -32.48 -0.97 -21.31
C SER A 13 -31.27 -0.46 -22.11
N PRO A 14 -30.30 0.24 -21.49
CA PRO A 14 -29.06 0.57 -22.18
C PRO A 14 -28.30 -0.73 -22.43
N GLN A 15 -28.42 -1.30 -23.63
CA GLN A 15 -27.46 -2.30 -24.09
C GLN A 15 -26.11 -1.61 -24.22
N PRO A 16 -25.00 -2.23 -23.76
CA PRO A 16 -23.69 -1.66 -23.92
C PRO A 16 -23.39 -1.57 -25.42
N GLN A 17 -23.33 -0.36 -25.96
CA GLN A 17 -22.85 -0.11 -27.31
C GLN A 17 -21.46 -0.74 -27.41
N LYS A 18 -21.37 -1.78 -28.23
CA LYS A 18 -20.12 -2.39 -28.66
C LYS A 18 -19.51 -1.43 -29.68
N GLU A 19 -19.03 -0.30 -29.19
CA GLU A 19 -18.29 0.66 -29.99
C GLU A 19 -16.94 0.01 -30.30
N VAL A 20 -16.91 -0.73 -31.42
CA VAL A 20 -15.67 -1.24 -32.00
C VAL A 20 -14.87 0.00 -32.37
N ASN A 21 -13.71 0.14 -31.74
CA ASN A 21 -12.85 1.29 -31.94
C ASN A 21 -12.49 1.37 -33.43
N PRO A 22 -12.80 2.48 -34.14
CA PRO A 22 -12.53 2.61 -35.57
C PRO A 22 -11.03 2.50 -35.89
N ASN A 23 -10.16 2.70 -34.90
CA ASN A 23 -8.71 2.57 -35.04
C ASN A 23 -8.20 1.17 -34.66
N GLU A 24 -9.05 0.25 -34.19
CA GLU A 24 -8.63 -1.12 -33.82
C GLU A 24 -8.19 -1.90 -35.07
N GLY A 25 -8.89 -1.72 -36.19
CA GLY A 25 -8.50 -2.31 -37.48
C GLY A 25 -7.23 -1.69 -38.07
N GLU A 26 -7.04 -0.38 -37.87
CA GLU A 26 -5.86 0.35 -38.34
C GLU A 26 -4.61 0.00 -37.51
N LEU A 27 -4.75 -0.10 -36.19
CA LEU A 27 -3.72 -0.59 -35.28
C LEU A 27 -3.33 -2.04 -35.61
N ILE A 28 -4.29 -2.94 -35.82
CA ILE A 28 -4.01 -4.33 -36.22
C ILE A 28 -3.31 -4.39 -37.58
N GLY A 29 -3.65 -3.51 -38.52
CA GLY A 29 -2.94 -3.38 -39.80
C GLY A 29 -1.50 -2.88 -39.66
N ILE A 30 -1.26 -1.90 -38.78
CA ILE A 30 0.06 -1.36 -38.46
C ILE A 30 0.93 -2.42 -37.73
N TYR A 31 0.35 -3.17 -36.78
CA TYR A 31 1.06 -4.23 -36.05
C TYR A 31 1.24 -5.52 -36.88
N GLY A 32 0.38 -5.79 -37.86
CA GLY A 32 0.50 -6.94 -38.74
C GLY A 32 1.61 -6.82 -39.80
N GLY A 33 1.98 -5.59 -40.17
CA GLY A 33 3.06 -5.30 -41.13
C GLY A 33 4.40 -4.94 -40.50
N MET A 34 4.43 -4.61 -39.21
CA MET A 34 5.65 -4.26 -38.49
C MET A 34 6.34 -5.54 -38.00
N GLY A 35 7.49 -5.88 -38.59
CA GLY A 35 8.35 -6.94 -38.07
C GLY A 35 8.53 -6.74 -36.57
N PHE A 36 8.14 -7.74 -35.77
CA PHE A 36 8.13 -7.65 -34.31
C PHE A 36 9.56 -7.44 -33.81
N ASN A 37 9.98 -6.19 -33.63
CA ASN A 37 11.28 -5.85 -33.09
C ASN A 37 11.16 -5.89 -31.56
N PRO A 38 11.84 -6.84 -30.87
CA PRO A 38 11.73 -6.99 -29.42
C PRO A 38 12.21 -5.76 -28.63
N ASN A 39 12.91 -4.83 -29.30
CA ASN A 39 13.43 -3.60 -28.71
C ASN A 39 12.56 -2.37 -29.00
N THR A 40 11.41 -2.51 -29.67
CA THR A 40 10.51 -1.37 -29.89
C THR A 40 9.82 -1.01 -28.59
N ILE A 41 10.01 0.25 -28.17
CA ILE A 41 9.46 0.79 -26.94
C ILE A 41 8.06 1.33 -27.23
N VAL A 42 7.01 0.62 -26.81
CA VAL A 42 5.63 1.11 -26.89
C VAL A 42 5.40 2.14 -25.79
N THR A 43 4.95 3.34 -26.15
CA THR A 43 4.72 4.46 -25.21
C THR A 43 3.25 4.78 -24.96
N ASP A 44 2.33 4.04 -25.60
CA ASP A 44 0.90 4.32 -25.46
C ASP A 44 0.35 3.88 -24.10
N ALA A 45 -0.47 4.75 -23.52
CA ALA A 45 -1.21 4.44 -22.31
C ALA A 45 -2.34 3.43 -22.60
N PRO A 46 -2.68 2.55 -21.63
CA PRO A 46 -3.82 1.64 -21.78
C PRO A 46 -5.12 2.39 -22.08
N THR A 47 -6.04 1.73 -22.80
CA THR A 47 -7.36 2.32 -23.10
C THR A 47 -8.11 2.69 -21.83
N GLU A 48 -8.94 3.74 -21.88
CA GLU A 48 -9.52 4.37 -20.68
C GLU A 48 -10.27 3.40 -19.77
N ARG A 49 -10.98 2.42 -20.35
CA ARG A 49 -11.71 1.38 -19.61
C ARG A 49 -10.83 0.48 -18.73
N PHE A 50 -9.52 0.45 -18.99
CA PHE A 50 -8.55 -0.32 -18.22
C PHE A 50 -7.74 0.53 -17.24
N ARG A 51 -7.84 1.86 -17.30
CA ARG A 51 -7.15 2.78 -16.39
C ARG A 51 -7.75 2.70 -14.98
N LEU A 52 -6.89 2.89 -13.99
CA LEU A 52 -7.30 3.06 -12.60
C LEU A 52 -7.80 4.48 -12.42
N THR A 53 -8.89 4.65 -11.68
CA THR A 53 -9.37 5.98 -11.29
C THR A 53 -8.48 6.54 -10.17
N ASN A 54 -8.54 7.85 -9.96
CA ASN A 54 -7.80 8.49 -8.86
C ASN A 54 -8.16 7.89 -7.49
N ILE A 55 -9.42 7.49 -7.30
CA ILE A 55 -9.89 6.85 -6.05
C ILE A 55 -9.25 5.47 -5.89
N ASP A 56 -9.13 4.68 -6.95
CA ASP A 56 -8.48 3.36 -6.91
C ASP A 56 -7.01 3.51 -6.52
N VAL A 57 -6.32 4.49 -7.12
CA VAL A 57 -4.91 4.78 -6.83
C VAL A 57 -4.73 5.28 -5.40
N MET A 58 -5.55 6.21 -4.93
CA MET A 58 -5.50 6.67 -3.53
C MET A 58 -5.79 5.53 -2.55
N SER A 59 -6.75 4.67 -2.87
CA SER A 59 -7.08 3.50 -2.04
C SER A 59 -5.92 2.49 -1.98
N LEU A 60 -5.21 2.27 -3.09
CA LEU A 60 -3.99 1.44 -3.12
C LEU A 60 -2.91 2.02 -2.20
N VAL A 61 -2.66 3.33 -2.27
CA VAL A 61 -1.68 4.01 -1.42
C VAL A 61 -2.07 3.91 0.05
N ILE A 62 -3.33 4.21 0.39
CA ILE A 62 -3.87 4.11 1.76
C ILE A 62 -3.70 2.69 2.30
N ASN A 63 -4.07 1.67 1.52
CA ASN A 63 -3.95 0.28 1.95
C ASN A 63 -2.51 -0.15 2.18
N ARG A 64 -1.56 0.40 1.41
CA ARG A 64 -0.14 0.12 1.53
C ARG A 64 0.48 0.80 2.76
N MET A 65 0.08 2.04 3.04
CA MET A 65 0.63 2.85 4.15
C MET A 65 0.00 2.49 5.49
N ILE A 66 -1.32 2.28 5.53
CA ILE A 66 -2.04 1.92 6.76
C ILE A 66 -2.03 0.41 6.93
N GLY A 67 -1.02 -0.08 7.65
CA GLY A 67 -0.85 -1.49 8.01
C GLY A 67 -1.32 -1.82 9.42
N THR A 68 -1.05 -3.05 9.86
CA THR A 68 -1.27 -3.50 11.24
C THR A 68 -0.40 -2.75 12.26
N GLY A 69 0.72 -2.15 11.81
CA GLY A 69 1.65 -1.40 12.64
C GLY A 69 0.99 -0.29 13.46
N ILE A 70 -0.04 0.39 12.95
CA ILE A 70 -0.72 1.46 13.70
C ILE A 70 -1.40 0.95 14.99
N PHE A 71 -1.75 -0.34 15.05
CA PHE A 71 -2.40 -0.94 16.22
C PHE A 71 -1.39 -1.48 17.26
N ASP A 72 -0.15 -1.72 16.85
CA ASP A 72 0.89 -2.38 17.67
C ASP A 72 2.05 -1.47 18.04
N SER A 73 2.50 -0.64 17.09
CA SER A 73 3.63 0.26 17.24
C SER A 73 3.45 1.26 18.39
N PRO A 74 2.28 1.89 18.62
CA PRO A 74 2.12 2.82 19.74
C PRO A 74 2.44 2.19 21.11
N ARG A 75 2.04 0.93 21.33
CA ARG A 75 2.33 0.22 22.59
C ARG A 75 3.83 -0.06 22.74
N THR A 76 4.49 -0.41 21.63
CA THR A 76 5.93 -0.70 21.62
C THR A 76 6.76 0.56 21.85
N VAL A 77 6.41 1.66 21.18
CA VAL A 77 7.04 2.97 21.37
C VAL A 77 6.87 3.43 22.81
N MET A 78 5.65 3.37 23.35
CA MET A 78 5.38 3.78 24.74
C MET A 78 6.14 2.96 25.77
N LYS A 79 6.36 1.65 25.54
CA LYS A 79 7.18 0.81 26.41
C LYS A 79 8.66 1.20 26.39
N GLY A 80 9.20 1.62 25.24
CA GLY A 80 10.60 2.01 25.13
C GLY A 80 10.87 3.43 25.62
N VAL A 81 10.03 4.38 25.23
CA VAL A 81 10.20 5.82 25.52
C VAL A 81 9.71 6.20 26.91
N ARG A 82 8.70 5.49 27.44
CA ARG A 82 8.06 5.75 28.75
C ARG A 82 7.66 7.21 28.98
N SER A 83 7.40 7.97 27.91
CA SER A 83 6.94 9.37 27.94
C SER A 83 6.05 9.66 26.72
N PRO A 84 4.77 10.08 26.91
CA PRO A 84 3.87 10.43 25.81
C PRO A 84 4.39 11.59 24.95
N GLY A 85 5.00 12.60 25.57
CA GLY A 85 5.53 13.77 24.84
C GLY A 85 6.66 13.40 23.88
N ILE A 86 7.62 12.61 24.37
CA ILE A 86 8.73 12.13 23.53
C ILE A 86 8.22 11.16 22.45
N ALA A 87 7.21 10.33 22.76
CA ALA A 87 6.60 9.44 21.78
C ALA A 87 5.99 10.21 20.60
N ILE A 88 5.25 11.29 20.87
CA ILE A 88 4.68 12.16 19.81
C ILE A 88 5.79 12.83 18.98
N LEU A 89 6.88 13.28 19.61
CA LEU A 89 8.02 13.84 18.89
C LEU A 89 8.67 12.81 17.95
N PHE A 90 8.81 11.56 18.39
CA PHE A 90 9.36 10.49 17.54
C PHE A 90 8.44 10.19 16.35
N TRP A 91 7.12 10.21 16.55
CA TRP A 91 6.15 10.09 15.45
C TRP A 91 6.29 11.26 14.46
N LEU A 92 6.43 12.49 14.95
CA LEU A 92 6.64 13.66 14.10
C LEU A 92 7.94 13.55 13.28
N CYS A 93 9.04 13.12 13.89
CA CYS A 93 10.30 12.86 13.19
C CYS A 93 10.13 11.77 12.11
N GLY A 94 9.37 10.71 12.41
CA GLY A 94 9.01 9.68 11.44
C GLY A 94 8.21 10.23 10.26
N CYS A 95 7.25 11.14 10.51
CA CYS A 95 6.50 11.82 9.46
C CYS A 95 7.41 12.65 8.55
N VAL A 96 8.32 13.45 9.11
CA VAL A 96 9.27 14.26 8.33
C VAL A 96 10.16 13.34 7.48
N TYR A 97 10.69 12.27 8.08
CA TYR A 97 11.49 11.27 7.36
C TYR A 97 10.71 10.65 6.18
N ALA A 98 9.47 10.22 6.42
CA ALA A 98 8.61 9.66 5.37
C ALA A 98 8.31 10.66 4.24
N LEU A 99 8.06 11.95 4.56
CA LEU A 99 7.83 12.99 3.57
C LEU A 99 9.06 13.26 2.70
N THR A 100 10.26 13.29 3.31
CA THR A 100 11.50 13.45 2.54
C THR A 100 11.73 12.29 1.58
N GLY A 101 11.47 11.05 2.01
CA GLY A 101 11.50 9.87 1.15
C GLY A 101 10.48 9.95 0.01
N ALA A 102 9.23 10.29 0.33
CA ALA A 102 8.17 10.45 -0.66
C ALA A 102 8.51 11.50 -1.73
N HIS A 103 9.11 12.62 -1.32
CA HIS A 103 9.56 13.67 -2.25
C HIS A 103 10.60 13.15 -3.24
N VAL A 104 11.62 12.41 -2.76
CA VAL A 104 12.63 11.78 -3.62
C VAL A 104 11.95 10.81 -4.60
N TYR A 105 11.02 9.99 -4.14
CA TYR A 105 10.30 9.04 -5.00
C TYR A 105 9.42 9.72 -6.07
N ILE A 106 8.81 10.86 -5.76
CA ILE A 106 8.04 11.65 -6.74
C ILE A 106 8.98 12.16 -7.84
N GLU A 107 10.14 12.71 -7.47
CA GLU A 107 11.14 13.15 -8.43
C GLU A 107 11.61 12.00 -9.34
N TYR A 108 11.87 10.81 -8.77
CA TYR A 108 12.20 9.64 -9.56
C TYR A 108 11.06 9.20 -10.49
N GLY A 109 9.81 9.21 -10.02
CA GLY A 109 8.66 8.80 -10.83
C GLY A 109 8.31 9.74 -11.97
N LEU A 110 8.63 11.04 -11.83
CA LEU A 110 8.39 12.04 -12.87
C LEU A 110 9.56 12.18 -13.85
N ASN A 111 10.79 11.91 -13.42
CA ASN A 111 11.99 12.15 -14.22
C ASN A 111 12.66 10.89 -14.78
N VAL A 112 12.32 9.68 -14.32
CA VAL A 112 13.02 8.43 -14.68
C VAL A 112 11.99 7.35 -15.06
N PRO A 113 12.25 6.51 -16.08
CA PRO A 113 13.37 6.55 -17.03
C PRO A 113 13.19 7.59 -18.14
N ARG A 114 14.31 8.21 -18.58
CA ARG A 114 14.33 9.10 -19.75
C ARG A 114 14.77 8.33 -20.98
N TYR A 115 14.06 8.53 -22.08
CA TYR A 115 14.41 7.98 -23.39
C TYR A 115 14.35 9.09 -24.43
N VAL A 116 15.22 8.98 -25.44
CA VAL A 116 15.16 9.85 -26.63
C VAL A 116 14.13 9.24 -27.58
N ILE A 117 13.00 9.92 -27.75
CA ILE A 117 11.95 9.54 -28.70
C ILE A 117 11.81 10.70 -29.66
N GLU A 118 11.93 10.41 -30.96
CA GLU A 118 11.85 11.44 -32.03
C GLU A 118 12.86 12.60 -31.83
N GLY A 119 14.02 12.31 -31.23
CA GLY A 119 15.08 13.29 -30.99
C GLY A 119 14.89 14.16 -29.75
N VAL A 120 13.79 14.01 -29.00
CA VAL A 120 13.52 14.74 -27.76
C VAL A 120 13.72 13.79 -26.56
N GLU A 121 14.51 14.23 -25.58
CA GLU A 121 14.58 13.54 -24.29
C GLU A 121 13.30 13.81 -23.49
N GLN A 122 12.51 12.77 -23.29
CA GLN A 122 11.31 12.82 -22.47
C GLN A 122 11.33 11.75 -21.38
N SER A 123 10.72 12.06 -20.24
CA SER A 123 10.47 11.06 -19.20
C SER A 123 9.32 10.17 -19.65
N VAL A 124 9.53 8.86 -19.54
CA VAL A 124 8.53 7.86 -19.91
C VAL A 124 8.27 6.98 -18.70
N PRO A 125 7.30 7.34 -17.83
CA PRO A 125 6.97 6.55 -16.66
C PRO A 125 6.61 5.11 -17.05
N ARG A 126 7.16 4.14 -16.31
CA ARG A 126 6.94 2.71 -16.56
C ARG A 126 6.38 2.00 -15.34
N SER A 127 5.44 1.10 -15.60
CA SER A 127 4.93 0.17 -14.58
C SER A 127 6.07 -0.74 -14.12
N GLY A 128 6.36 -0.72 -12.83
CA GLY A 128 7.48 -1.47 -12.24
C GLY A 128 8.22 -0.67 -11.16
N GLY A 129 8.00 0.65 -11.11
CA GLY A 129 8.52 1.53 -10.05
C GLY A 129 10.04 1.38 -9.89
N ASP A 130 10.46 1.01 -8.68
CA ASP A 130 11.84 0.84 -8.25
C ASP A 130 12.66 -0.05 -9.18
N LEU A 131 12.06 -1.09 -9.77
CA LEU A 131 12.74 -1.96 -10.72
C LEU A 131 13.30 -1.17 -11.91
N HIS A 132 12.49 -0.30 -12.49
CA HIS A 132 12.90 0.49 -13.65
C HIS A 132 13.86 1.61 -13.28
N TYR A 133 13.70 2.22 -12.10
CA TYR A 133 14.65 3.22 -11.60
C TYR A 133 16.04 2.59 -11.40
N LEU A 134 16.08 1.39 -10.80
CA LEU A 134 17.33 0.69 -10.53
C LEU A 134 18.02 0.21 -11.82
N GLN A 135 17.26 -0.29 -12.79
CA GLN A 135 17.79 -0.68 -14.10
C GLN A 135 18.33 0.51 -14.89
N TYR A 136 17.74 1.70 -14.71
CA TYR A 136 18.21 2.93 -15.34
C TYR A 136 19.48 3.47 -14.69
N VAL A 137 19.53 3.56 -13.36
CA VAL A 137 20.65 4.14 -12.59
C VAL A 137 21.84 3.20 -12.49
N PHE A 138 21.61 1.90 -12.31
CA PHE A 138 22.66 0.89 -12.15
C PHE A 138 22.62 -0.13 -13.30
N PRO A 139 23.07 0.25 -14.50
CA PRO A 139 23.06 -0.61 -15.69
C PRO A 139 24.17 -1.67 -15.70
N TRP A 140 25.11 -1.65 -14.75
CA TRP A 140 26.29 -2.52 -14.70
C TRP A 140 26.20 -3.56 -13.57
N PRO A 141 26.60 -4.83 -13.77
CA PRO A 141 27.04 -5.46 -15.01
C PRO A 141 25.86 -5.97 -15.86
N ARG A 142 25.86 -5.59 -17.15
CA ARG A 142 24.91 -6.10 -18.14
C ARG A 142 25.50 -7.36 -18.76
N TYR A 143 25.05 -8.54 -18.34
CA TYR A 143 25.66 -9.81 -18.74
C TYR A 143 25.68 -10.01 -20.27
N LYS A 144 24.60 -9.63 -20.99
CA LYS A 144 24.55 -9.44 -22.47
C LYS A 144 23.46 -8.42 -22.84
N LYS A 145 23.52 -7.84 -24.05
CA LYS A 145 22.40 -7.07 -24.63
C LYS A 145 21.19 -8.02 -24.78
N GLY A 146 20.06 -7.69 -24.14
CA GLY A 146 18.82 -8.48 -24.19
C GLY A 146 18.58 -9.46 -23.03
N ILE A 147 19.44 -9.49 -22.00
CA ILE A 147 19.24 -10.33 -20.79
C ILE A 147 18.85 -9.45 -19.60
N VAL A 148 18.08 -10.02 -18.66
CA VAL A 148 17.70 -9.40 -17.38
C VAL A 148 18.93 -8.84 -16.67
N MET A 149 18.89 -7.56 -16.29
CA MET A 149 19.99 -6.90 -15.57
C MET A 149 20.19 -7.54 -14.20
N LEU A 150 21.44 -7.65 -13.74
CA LEU A 150 21.75 -8.16 -12.40
C LEU A 150 20.99 -7.37 -11.32
N SER A 151 20.90 -6.05 -11.47
CA SER A 151 20.11 -5.18 -10.59
C SER A 151 18.64 -5.60 -10.51
N GLY A 152 18.02 -5.99 -11.62
CA GLY A 152 16.65 -6.50 -11.64
C GLY A 152 16.50 -7.87 -10.96
N VAL A 153 17.48 -8.76 -11.13
CA VAL A 153 17.48 -10.07 -10.46
C VAL A 153 17.64 -9.91 -8.94
N LEU A 154 18.60 -9.09 -8.50
CA LEU A 154 18.82 -8.79 -7.08
C LEU A 154 17.59 -8.14 -6.46
N PHE A 155 16.97 -7.18 -7.15
CA PHE A 155 15.70 -6.58 -6.72
C PHE A 155 14.59 -7.62 -6.55
N GLY A 156 14.43 -8.54 -7.50
CA GLY A 156 13.47 -9.63 -7.41
C GLY A 156 13.74 -10.56 -6.23
N ILE A 157 15.00 -10.95 -6.01
CA ILE A 157 15.40 -11.78 -4.86
C ILE A 157 15.08 -11.06 -3.56
N SER A 158 15.46 -9.80 -3.41
CA SER A 158 15.15 -9.00 -2.23
C SER A 158 13.64 -8.89 -1.99
N PHE A 159 12.84 -8.71 -3.05
CA PHE A 159 11.38 -8.63 -2.92
C PHE A 159 10.76 -9.95 -2.43
N ILE A 160 11.27 -11.10 -2.88
CA ILE A 160 10.79 -12.42 -2.46
C ILE A 160 11.25 -12.74 -1.03
N CYS A 161 12.53 -12.56 -0.73
CA CYS A 161 13.12 -12.93 0.55
C CYS A 161 12.75 -11.98 1.70
N ILE A 162 12.62 -10.69 1.41
CA ILE A 162 12.36 -9.61 2.39
C ILE A 162 10.90 -9.12 2.28
N GLY A 163 10.07 -9.82 1.49
CA GLY A 163 8.68 -9.45 1.28
C GLY A 163 7.86 -9.49 2.57
N ASN A 164 7.19 -8.38 2.89
CA ASN A 164 6.34 -8.27 4.09
C ASN A 164 4.99 -9.01 3.98
N MET A 165 4.70 -9.67 2.85
CA MET A 165 3.40 -10.32 2.60
C MET A 165 3.10 -11.44 3.59
N ALA A 166 4.05 -12.34 3.82
CA ALA A 166 3.87 -13.47 4.73
C ALA A 166 3.64 -13.00 6.18
N GLY A 167 4.43 -12.02 6.63
CA GLY A 167 4.28 -11.40 7.94
C GLY A 167 2.90 -10.78 8.14
N ASN A 168 2.39 -10.05 7.14
CA ASN A 168 1.06 -9.45 7.21
C ASN A 168 -0.07 -10.49 7.30
N CYS A 169 0.05 -11.60 6.57
CA CYS A 169 -0.95 -12.68 6.63
C CYS A 169 -0.94 -13.37 8.00
N ILE A 170 0.25 -13.60 8.57
CA ILE A 170 0.40 -14.17 9.92
C ILE A 170 -0.21 -13.24 10.97
N GLN A 171 0.04 -11.93 10.88
CA GLN A 171 -0.53 -10.96 11.81
C GLN A 171 -2.06 -10.88 11.70
N CYS A 172 -2.60 -10.94 10.47
CA CYS A 172 -4.04 -11.01 10.26
C CYS A 172 -4.64 -12.27 10.89
N ALA A 173 -4.02 -13.43 10.66
CA ALA A 173 -4.45 -14.71 11.24
C ALA A 173 -4.42 -14.66 12.77
N LEU A 174 -3.34 -14.16 13.36
CA LEU A 174 -3.22 -14.00 14.82
C LEU A 174 -4.37 -13.16 15.37
N ARG A 175 -4.66 -12.00 14.76
CA ARG A 175 -5.71 -11.09 15.22
C ARG A 175 -7.11 -11.67 15.09
N ILE A 176 -7.37 -12.45 14.03
CA ILE A 176 -8.65 -13.16 13.88
C ILE A 176 -8.81 -14.21 14.98
N VAL A 177 -7.76 -14.98 15.26
CA VAL A 177 -7.80 -16.03 16.28
C VAL A 177 -7.92 -15.46 17.69
N GLU A 178 -7.20 -14.37 18.00
CA GLU A 178 -7.32 -13.61 19.24
C GLU A 178 -8.74 -13.07 19.43
N ALA A 179 -9.34 -12.50 18.38
CA ALA A 179 -10.71 -12.01 18.44
C ALA A 179 -11.76 -13.14 18.61
N ALA A 180 -11.50 -14.33 18.07
CA ALA A 180 -12.38 -15.49 18.20
C ALA A 180 -12.23 -16.21 19.55
N ASN A 181 -11.14 -16.01 20.27
CA ASN A 181 -10.84 -16.67 21.55
C ASN A 181 -10.40 -15.65 22.61
N PRO A 182 -11.29 -14.76 23.07
CA PRO A 182 -10.94 -13.72 24.04
C PRO A 182 -10.49 -14.28 25.40
N GLU A 183 -10.85 -15.53 25.71
CA GLU A 183 -10.51 -16.21 26.96
C GLU A 183 -9.07 -16.77 27.01
N LYS A 184 -8.43 -16.97 25.85
CA LYS A 184 -7.13 -17.64 25.76
C LYS A 184 -6.01 -16.62 25.60
N ASP A 185 -4.95 -16.79 26.38
CA ASP A 185 -3.74 -16.00 26.19
C ASP A 185 -3.14 -16.27 24.80
N ALA A 186 -2.67 -15.21 24.13
CA ALA A 186 -2.12 -15.28 22.78
C ALA A 186 -0.94 -16.26 22.63
N ARG A 187 -0.30 -16.64 23.75
CA ARG A 187 0.82 -17.60 23.82
C ARG A 187 0.39 -19.06 23.79
N ASP A 188 -0.88 -19.34 24.11
CA ASP A 188 -1.44 -20.69 24.09
C ASP A 188 -2.05 -21.04 22.72
N LEU A 189 -2.00 -20.09 21.78
CA LEU A 189 -2.46 -20.30 20.42
C LEU A 189 -1.46 -21.16 19.65
N SER A 190 -1.96 -22.23 19.05
CA SER A 190 -1.18 -23.13 18.20
C SER A 190 -0.58 -22.37 17.02
N GLU A 191 0.76 -22.27 16.98
CA GLU A 191 1.49 -21.63 15.89
C GLU A 191 1.16 -22.26 14.52
N SER A 192 0.98 -23.58 14.47
CA SER A 192 0.66 -24.29 13.24
C SER A 192 -0.72 -23.92 12.71
N THR A 193 -1.67 -23.69 13.60
CA THR A 193 -3.02 -23.22 13.25
C THR A 193 -2.98 -21.81 12.68
N ILE A 194 -2.23 -20.89 13.32
CA ILE A 194 -2.07 -19.52 12.82
C ILE A 194 -1.44 -19.51 11.43
N ARG A 195 -0.37 -20.29 11.22
CA ARG A 195 0.30 -20.41 9.92
C ARG A 195 -0.64 -21.01 8.85
N GLY A 196 -1.44 -22.02 9.20
CA GLY A 196 -2.43 -22.60 8.30
C GLY A 196 -3.49 -21.58 7.85
N ILE A 197 -4.03 -20.80 8.78
CA ILE A 197 -4.99 -19.73 8.49
C ILE A 197 -4.34 -18.63 7.63
N ALA A 198 -3.09 -18.26 7.92
CA ALA A 198 -2.34 -17.26 7.16
C ALA A 198 -2.18 -17.66 5.67
N ILE A 199 -1.97 -18.94 5.39
CA ILE A 199 -1.89 -19.45 4.00
C ILE A 199 -3.23 -19.28 3.30
N VAL A 200 -4.36 -19.60 3.96
CA VAL A 200 -5.70 -19.39 3.40
C VAL A 200 -5.95 -17.91 3.11
N ILE A 201 -5.59 -17.03 4.05
CA ILE A 201 -5.68 -15.58 3.89
C ILE A 201 -4.84 -15.10 2.71
N ALA A 202 -3.65 -15.66 2.47
CA ALA A 202 -2.80 -15.29 1.34
C ALA A 202 -3.37 -15.77 -0.01
N ILE A 203 -3.95 -16.97 -0.04
CA ILE A 203 -4.54 -17.56 -1.25
C ILE A 203 -5.78 -16.78 -1.69
N PHE A 204 -6.59 -16.28 -0.75
CA PHE A 204 -7.85 -15.61 -1.07
C PHE A 204 -7.70 -14.39 -2.01
N PRO A 205 -6.85 -13.38 -1.73
CA PRO A 205 -6.59 -12.29 -2.68
C PRO A 205 -6.00 -12.78 -3.99
N CYS A 206 -5.09 -13.77 -3.97
CA CYS A 206 -4.51 -14.34 -5.18
C CYS A 206 -5.59 -14.92 -6.10
N LEU A 207 -6.56 -15.66 -5.55
CA LEU A 207 -7.68 -16.20 -6.31
C LEU A 207 -8.57 -15.07 -6.87
N ILE A 208 -8.90 -14.06 -6.06
CA ILE A 208 -9.70 -12.92 -6.53
C ILE A 208 -9.01 -12.23 -7.71
N HIS A 209 -7.72 -11.96 -7.61
CA HIS A 209 -6.94 -11.33 -8.67
C HIS A 209 -6.78 -12.25 -9.90
N ALA A 210 -6.72 -13.57 -9.71
CA ALA A 210 -6.66 -14.54 -10.80
C ALA A 210 -7.97 -14.60 -11.61
N PHE A 211 -9.13 -14.54 -10.94
CA PHE A 211 -10.43 -14.65 -11.62
C PHE A 211 -11.01 -13.29 -12.07
N SER A 212 -10.73 -12.20 -11.37
CA SER A 212 -11.30 -10.89 -11.69
C SER A 212 -10.42 -9.72 -11.24
N ARG A 213 -9.83 -9.03 -12.23
CA ARG A 213 -9.14 -7.75 -12.01
C ARG A 213 -10.06 -6.70 -11.38
N ARG A 214 -11.32 -6.62 -11.82
CA ARG A 214 -12.30 -5.67 -11.28
C ARG A 214 -12.67 -5.99 -9.83
N GLY A 215 -12.77 -7.28 -9.50
CA GLY A 215 -13.00 -7.74 -8.12
C GLY A 215 -11.87 -7.33 -7.18
N GLY A 216 -10.61 -7.45 -7.63
CA GLY A 216 -9.46 -6.99 -6.86
C GLY A 216 -9.45 -5.49 -6.59
N ILE A 217 -9.82 -4.67 -7.60
CA ILE A 217 -9.93 -3.21 -7.43
C ILE A 217 -11.04 -2.86 -6.43
N LEU A 218 -12.21 -3.49 -6.55
CA LEU A 218 -13.31 -3.28 -5.60
C LEU A 218 -12.92 -3.67 -4.17
N LEU A 219 -12.29 -4.83 -3.99
CA LEU A 219 -11.81 -5.30 -2.70
C LEU A 219 -10.81 -4.31 -2.09
N ASN A 220 -9.87 -3.80 -2.90
CA ASN A 220 -8.91 -2.80 -2.46
C ASN A 220 -9.64 -1.53 -1.95
N ASN A 221 -10.58 -0.99 -2.72
CA ASN A 221 -11.28 0.23 -2.32
C ASN A 221 -12.10 0.03 -1.04
N LEU A 222 -12.76 -1.13 -0.91
CA LEU A 222 -13.51 -1.49 0.28
C LEU A 222 -12.60 -1.58 1.51
N LEU A 223 -11.45 -2.25 1.40
CA LEU A 223 -10.49 -2.36 2.50
C LEU A 223 -9.91 -1.00 2.90
N ALA A 224 -9.64 -0.11 1.94
CA ALA A 224 -9.15 1.23 2.24
C ALA A 224 -10.20 2.02 3.04
N PHE A 225 -11.47 1.97 2.62
CA PHE A 225 -12.57 2.61 3.32
C PHE A 225 -12.73 2.07 4.76
N ILE A 226 -12.75 0.74 4.93
CA ILE A 226 -12.87 0.10 6.25
C ILE A 226 -11.72 0.53 7.17
N LYS A 227 -10.47 0.54 6.67
CA LYS A 227 -9.30 0.94 7.46
C LYS A 227 -9.39 2.40 7.92
N VAL A 228 -9.76 3.31 7.02
CA VAL A 228 -9.91 4.74 7.37
C VAL A 228 -11.03 4.91 8.40
N PHE A 229 -12.16 4.24 8.20
CA PHE A 229 -13.26 4.26 9.15
C PHE A 229 -12.85 3.76 10.54
N MET A 230 -12.11 2.64 10.62
CA MET A 230 -11.59 2.12 11.89
C MET A 230 -10.69 3.11 12.62
N LEU A 231 -9.84 3.85 11.92
CA LEU A 231 -8.99 4.87 12.53
C LEU A 231 -9.79 6.07 13.05
N ILE A 232 -10.75 6.56 12.27
CA ILE A 232 -11.64 7.65 12.71
C ILE A 232 -12.41 7.21 13.96
N PHE A 233 -12.96 6.00 13.94
CA PHE A 233 -13.64 5.43 15.10
C PHE A 233 -12.73 5.36 16.33
N MET A 234 -11.48 4.91 16.17
CA MET A 234 -10.50 4.86 17.25
C MET A 234 -10.19 6.24 17.83
N ILE A 235 -10.07 7.28 17.00
CA ILE A 235 -9.86 8.66 17.44
C ILE A 235 -11.04 9.13 18.28
N ILE A 236 -12.27 8.95 17.78
CA ILE A 236 -13.50 9.35 18.47
C ILE A 236 -13.66 8.62 19.80
N ALA A 237 -13.45 7.30 19.81
CA ALA A 237 -13.51 6.49 21.02
C ALA A 237 -12.46 6.94 22.05
N THR A 238 -11.25 7.26 21.60
CA THR A 238 -10.18 7.77 22.47
C THR A 238 -10.57 9.12 23.07
N TRP A 239 -11.11 10.04 22.28
CA TRP A 239 -11.58 11.33 22.77
C TRP A 239 -12.71 11.18 23.79
N ALA A 240 -13.68 10.31 23.53
CA ALA A 240 -14.80 10.06 24.43
C ALA A 240 -14.35 9.49 25.80
N VAL A 241 -13.35 8.60 25.81
CA VAL A 241 -12.86 7.96 27.04
C VAL A 241 -11.80 8.80 27.75
N ALA A 242 -10.80 9.30 27.02
CA ALA A 242 -9.66 10.01 27.59
C ALA A 242 -9.96 11.49 27.90
N GLY A 243 -10.91 12.11 27.18
CA GLY A 243 -11.34 13.49 27.42
C GLY A 243 -12.23 13.65 28.66
N GLY A 244 -12.72 12.56 29.25
CA GLY A 244 -13.52 12.59 30.48
C GLY A 244 -12.67 12.80 31.74
N PRO A 245 -13.31 13.15 32.89
CA PRO A 245 -12.60 13.36 34.16
C PRO A 245 -11.76 12.16 34.64
N SER A 246 -12.20 10.95 34.32
CA SER A 246 -11.50 9.70 34.60
C SER A 246 -10.24 9.51 33.75
N GLY A 247 -10.23 9.99 32.51
CA GLY A 247 -9.06 9.99 31.62
C GLY A 247 -7.96 10.93 32.12
N LEU A 248 -8.34 12.17 32.47
CA LEU A 248 -7.39 13.14 33.04
C LEU A 248 -6.76 12.64 34.35
N ARG A 249 -7.55 12.04 35.24
CA ARG A 249 -7.03 11.50 36.51
C ARG A 249 -6.03 10.35 36.28
N ARG A 250 -6.22 9.52 35.24
CA ARG A 250 -5.28 8.45 34.89
C ARG A 250 -3.98 9.00 34.30
N LEU A 251 -4.06 10.04 33.47
CA LEU A 251 -2.88 10.73 32.94
C LEU A 251 -2.04 11.34 34.06
N SER A 252 -2.66 12.05 35.02
CA SER A 252 -1.95 12.62 36.16
C SER A 252 -1.32 11.55 37.05
N ALA A 253 -2.01 10.41 37.23
CA ALA A 253 -1.47 9.29 38.01
C ALA A 253 -0.27 8.62 37.30
N TRP A 254 -0.32 8.53 35.97
CA TRP A 254 0.77 7.98 35.16
C TRP A 254 2.02 8.87 35.20
N ASP A 255 1.84 10.19 35.13
CA ASP A 255 2.94 11.17 35.20
C ASP A 255 3.66 11.12 36.56
N ASN A 256 2.88 11.05 37.65
CA ASN A 256 3.42 10.92 39.00
C ASN A 256 4.12 9.57 39.26
N GLY A 257 3.73 8.50 38.56
CA GLY A 257 4.27 7.14 38.74
C GLY A 257 5.46 6.79 37.85
N ASN A 258 5.71 7.55 36.79
CA ASN A 258 6.77 7.30 35.79
C ASN A 258 7.77 8.45 35.66
N ALA A 259 7.91 9.30 36.68
CA ALA A 259 8.97 10.29 36.74
C ALA A 259 10.34 9.62 36.48
N PRO A 260 11.15 10.12 35.53
CA PRO A 260 12.41 9.49 35.15
C PRO A 260 13.38 9.47 36.33
N ASP A 261 13.88 8.27 36.65
CA ASP A 261 14.92 8.07 37.66
C ASP A 261 16.27 8.56 37.09
N PRO A 262 16.90 9.59 37.69
CA PRO A 262 18.12 10.19 37.15
C PRO A 262 19.36 9.28 37.16
N THR A 263 19.26 8.03 37.64
CA THR A 263 20.41 7.13 37.83
C THR A 263 20.62 6.09 36.72
N VAL A 264 19.77 6.00 35.70
CA VAL A 264 19.79 4.91 34.70
C VAL A 264 20.12 5.43 33.28
N SER A 265 21.37 5.87 33.03
CA SER A 265 21.69 6.53 31.74
C SER A 265 22.08 5.59 30.58
N SER A 266 22.51 4.35 30.84
CA SER A 266 23.12 3.49 29.80
C SER A 266 22.14 2.53 29.10
N SER A 267 21.02 2.18 29.73
CA SER A 267 19.97 1.33 29.13
C SER A 267 18.90 2.13 28.39
N GLU A 268 18.70 3.40 28.75
CA GLU A 268 17.71 4.29 28.14
C GLU A 268 18.00 4.60 26.69
N GLY A 269 19.25 4.92 26.32
CA GLY A 269 19.61 5.22 24.93
C GLY A 269 19.29 4.07 23.96
N LYS A 270 19.46 2.82 24.41
CA LYS A 270 19.08 1.63 23.62
C LYS A 270 17.56 1.50 23.49
N ALA A 271 16.81 1.81 24.54
CA ALA A 271 15.35 1.77 24.54
C ALA A 271 14.73 2.86 23.65
N TYR A 272 15.26 4.09 23.67
CA TYR A 272 14.86 5.16 22.77
C TYR A 272 15.17 4.82 21.30
N ALA A 273 16.37 4.30 21.01
CA ALA A 273 16.73 3.87 19.66
C ALA A 273 15.82 2.74 19.16
N GLN A 274 15.53 1.74 20.00
CA GLN A 274 14.62 0.65 19.65
C GLN A 274 13.18 1.15 19.42
N ALA A 275 12.71 2.11 20.22
CA ALA A 275 11.41 2.72 20.05
C ALA A 275 11.32 3.52 18.74
N PHE A 276 12.33 4.31 18.41
CA PHE A 276 12.38 5.05 17.14
C PHE A 276 12.38 4.09 15.94
N LEU A 277 13.19 3.02 16.00
CA LEU A 277 13.21 1.98 14.96
C LEU A 277 11.88 1.24 14.81
N SER A 278 11.02 1.23 15.83
CA SER A 278 9.68 0.64 15.72
C SER A 278 8.66 1.52 15.00
N ILE A 279 8.95 2.82 14.85
CA ILE A 279 8.14 3.77 14.08
C ILE A 279 8.47 3.68 12.58
N SER A 280 9.73 3.35 12.24
CA SER A 280 10.22 3.26 10.86
C SER A 280 10.05 1.89 10.21
N LYS A 281 9.33 0.95 10.84
CA LYS A 281 9.03 -0.39 10.32
C LYS A 281 7.66 -0.42 9.67
#